data_AF-A0A8S2TB29-F1
#
_entry.id   AF-A0A8S2TB29-F1
#
_cell.length_a   1.000
_cell.length_b   1.000
_cell.length_c   1.000
_cell.angle_alpha   90.00
_cell.angle_beta   90.00
_cell.angle_gamma   90.00
#
_symmetry.space_group_name_H-M   'P 1'
#
loop_
_entity.id
_entity.type
_entity.pdbx_description
1 polymer ?
#
loop_
_entity_poly.entity_id
_entity_poly.type
_entity_poly.pdbx_seq_one_letter_code
_entity_poly.pdbx_strand_id
1 'polypeptide(L)' 'MEVIEVSGYVAEEKLAIANNYLIPQASKQTAIKSDIIEITDKALIYLIKA' A
#
# COMPACT_ATOMS: atom_id res chain seq x y z
N MET A 1 -9.05 -29.50 -7.63
CA MET A 1 -8.73 -28.08 -7.42
C MET A 1 -7.42 -28.04 -6.67
N GLU A 2 -6.33 -27.70 -7.35
CA GLU A 2 -5.05 -27.49 -6.66
C GLU A 2 -5.21 -26.26 -5.76
N VAL A 3 -4.85 -26.41 -4.49
CA VAL A 3 -4.84 -25.32 -3.51
C VAL A 3 -3.43 -24.75 -3.49
N ILE A 4 -3.30 -23.47 -3.80
CA ILE A 4 -2.02 -22.74 -3.71
C ILE A 4 -2.05 -21.93 -2.42
N GLU A 5 -1.19 -22.27 -1.48
CA GLU A 5 -0.98 -21.46 -0.28
C GLU A 5 -0.05 -20.30 -0.61
N VAL A 6 -0.55 -19.09 -0.43
CA VAL A 6 0.24 -17.86 -0.59
C VAL A 6 0.60 -17.37 0.80
N SER A 7 1.89 -17.21 1.05
CA SER A 7 2.38 -16.62 2.30
C SER A 7 1.96 -15.15 2.38
N GLY A 8 1.70 -14.68 3.61
CA GLY A 8 1.44 -13.27 3.86
C GLY A 8 2.68 -12.40 3.64
N TYR A 9 2.49 -11.09 3.69
CA TYR A 9 3.55 -10.10 3.50
C TYR A 9 4.15 -9.62 4.83
N VAL A 10 5.46 -9.41 4.85
CA VAL A 10 6.13 -8.69 5.94
C VAL A 10 5.87 -7.19 5.86
N ALA A 11 6.15 -6.46 6.94
CA ALA A 11 5.87 -5.01 7.01
C ALA A 11 6.55 -4.21 5.88
N GLU A 12 7.79 -4.59 5.53
CA GLU A 12 8.58 -3.95 4.47
C GLU A 12 7.97 -4.23 3.08
N GLU A 13 7.50 -5.45 2.84
CA GLU A 13 6.80 -5.82 1.61
C GLU A 13 5.48 -5.07 1.48
N LYS A 14 4.70 -4.96 2.57
CA LYS A 14 3.46 -4.17 2.60
C LYS A 14 3.71 -2.70 2.28
N LEU A 15 4.79 -2.12 2.80
CA LEU A 15 5.18 -0.74 2.54
C LEU A 15 5.55 -0.54 1.06
N ALA A 16 6.35 -1.46 0.49
CA ALA A 16 6.70 -1.42 -0.92
C ALA A 16 5.46 -1.59 -1.83
N ILE A 17 4.53 -2.48 -1.47
CA ILE A 17 3.28 -2.68 -2.21
C ILE A 17 2.41 -1.42 -2.14
N ALA A 18 2.31 -0.78 -0.97
CA ALA A 18 1.54 0.43 -0.78
C ALA A 18 2.07 1.59 -1.66
N ASN A 19 3.37 1.83 -1.62
CA ASN A 19 4.01 2.92 -2.37
C ASN A 19 3.99 2.69 -3.88
N ASN A 20 4.28 1.47 -4.34
CA ASN A 20 4.43 1.21 -5.78
C ASN A 20 3.10 0.93 -6.50
N TYR A 21 2.07 0.47 -5.79
CA TYR A 21 0.83 0.01 -6.42
C TYR A 21 -0.41 0.65 -5.81
N LEU A 22 -0.63 0.53 -4.50
CA LEU A 22 -1.91 0.90 -3.90
C LEU A 22 -2.14 2.42 -3.91
N ILE A 23 -1.12 3.21 -3.58
CA ILE A 23 -1.22 4.68 -3.59
C ILE A 23 -1.47 5.22 -5.01
N PRO A 24 -0.67 4.84 -6.04
CA PRO A 24 -0.96 5.22 -7.41
C PRO A 24 -2.33 4.77 -7.90
N GLN A 25 -2.77 3.56 -7.52
CA GLN A 25 -4.08 3.04 -7.90
C GLN A 25 -5.22 3.84 -7.24
N ALA A 26 -5.13 4.11 -5.95
CA ALA A 26 -6.12 4.91 -5.22
C ALA A 26 -6.19 6.35 -5.74
N SER A 27 -5.04 6.96 -6.03
CA SER A 27 -4.96 8.29 -6.65
C SER A 27 -5.66 8.31 -8.02
N LYS A 28 -5.43 7.30 -8.87
CA LYS A 28 -6.14 7.15 -10.16
C LYS A 28 -7.65 6.98 -9.99
N GLN A 29 -8.09 6.19 -9.00
CA GLN A 29 -9.52 5.92 -8.78
C GLN A 29 -10.28 7.12 -8.20
N THR A 30 -9.61 7.94 -7.39
CA THR A 30 -10.23 9.07 -6.69
C THR A 30 -10.02 10.41 -7.42
N ALA A 31 -9.25 10.42 -8.51
CA ALA A 31 -8.79 11.62 -9.22
C ALA A 31 -8.03 12.63 -8.33
N ILE A 32 -7.52 12.18 -7.17
CA ILE A 32 -6.72 12.99 -6.26
C ILE A 32 -5.29 13.01 -6.76
N LYS A 33 -4.74 14.21 -6.97
CA LYS A 33 -3.35 14.41 -7.35
C LYS A 33 -2.45 14.37 -6.11
N SER A 34 -1.22 13.91 -6.30
CA SER A 34 -0.18 13.85 -5.27
C SER A 34 0.12 15.21 -4.63
N ASP A 35 -0.18 16.32 -5.31
CA ASP A 35 0.01 17.67 -4.79
C ASP A 35 -1.03 18.07 -3.73
N ILE A 36 -2.13 17.31 -3.61
CA ILE A 36 -3.23 17.58 -2.69
C ILE A 36 -3.08 16.78 -1.39
N ILE A 37 -2.43 15.61 -1.46
CA ILE A 37 -2.26 14.72 -0.31
C ILE A 37 -0.88 14.09 -0.32
N GLU A 38 -0.18 14.25 0.80
CA GLU A 38 1.09 13.58 1.07
C GLU A 38 0.83 12.38 1.98
N ILE A 39 1.16 11.17 1.50
CA ILE A 39 1.14 9.95 2.31
C ILE A 39 2.58 9.64 2.70
N THR A 40 2.90 9.82 3.97
CA THR A 40 4.26 9.56 4.47
C THR A 40 4.45 8.09 4.85
N ASP A 41 5.68 7.58 4.69
CA ASP A 41 6.04 6.22 5.11
C ASP A 41 5.75 5.99 6.60
N LYS A 42 5.89 7.00 7.45
CA LYS A 42 5.56 6.88 8.89
C LYS A 42 4.08 6.59 9.12
N ALA A 43 3.19 7.24 8.36
CA ALA A 43 1.77 6.98 8.45
C ALA A 43 1.42 5.56 7.96
N LEU A 44 2.05 5.12 6.86
CA LEU A 44 1.90 3.76 6.36
C LEU A 44 2.39 2.72 7.36
N ILE A 45 3.57 2.91 7.96
CA ILE A 45 4.13 2.03 8.99
C ILE A 45 3.21 1.95 10.20
N TYR A 46 2.64 3.09 10.63
CA TYR A 46 1.68 3.12 11.72
C TYR A 46 0.45 2.25 11.39
N LEU A 47 -0.13 2.40 10.19
CA LEU A 47 -1.29 1.60 9.76
C LEU A 47 -0.98 0.11 9.58
N ILE A 48 0.24 -0.25 9.18
CA ILE A 48 0.66 -1.65 8.98
C ILE A 48 0.91 -2.36 10.32
N LYS A 49 1.33 -1.61 11.35
CA LYS A 49 1.66 -2.13 12.69
C LYS A 49 0.50 -2.06 13.68
N ALA A 50 -0.48 -1.18 13.44
CA ALA A 50 -1.70 -1.06 14.24
C ALA A 50 -2.56 -2.33 14.10
#